data_AF-W7MGZ8-F1
#
_entry.id   AF-W7MGZ8-F1
#
_cell.length_a   1.000
_cell.length_b   1.000
_cell.length_c   1.000
_cell.angle_alpha   90.00
_cell.angle_beta   90.00
_cell.angle_gamma   90.00
#
_symmetry.space_group_name_H-M   'P 1'
#
loop_
_entity.id
_entity.type
_entity.pdbx_description
1 polymer ?
#
loop_
_entity_poly.entity_id
_entity_poly.type
_entity_poly.pdbx_seq_one_letter_code
_entity_poly.pdbx_strand_id
1 'polypeptide(L)'
;MGSYRIIEGNTPGSVTDWSNHQNNSGNNVFYFSFAQLAMQIILSANHRTMISCQIIDMYRSFSRKLIDPLREEVRSIMRTALGDDSCHIRGFDLQIAILQMLEAIHGFELPQQSSKPEKYEKGYTADEVSDWKQNINNPFGLDVSTI
;
A
#
# COMPACT_ATOMS: atom_id res chain seq x y z
N MET A 1 -11.60 7.30 24.66
CA MET A 1 -10.71 8.28 23.97
C MET A 1 -9.27 7.87 24.23
N GLY A 2 -8.73 7.06 23.33
CA GLY A 2 -7.60 6.16 23.57
C GLY A 2 -6.21 6.78 23.42
N SER A 3 -5.19 5.93 23.50
CA SER A 3 -3.74 6.20 23.43
C SER A 3 -3.24 6.78 22.10
N TYR A 4 -4.11 6.98 21.10
CA TYR A 4 -3.75 7.29 19.71
C TYR A 4 -4.42 8.56 19.16
N ARG A 5 -4.67 9.56 20.03
CA ARG A 5 -5.38 10.79 19.68
C ARG A 5 -4.77 11.57 18.51
N ILE A 6 -3.45 11.46 18.29
CA ILE A 6 -2.78 12.18 17.20
C ILE A 6 -3.18 11.57 15.86
N ILE A 7 -3.28 10.24 15.78
CA ILE A 7 -3.78 9.55 14.58
C ILE A 7 -5.27 9.87 14.36
N GLU A 8 -6.09 9.79 15.42
CA GLU A 8 -7.54 10.13 15.36
C GLU A 8 -7.80 11.52 14.76
N GLY A 9 -6.98 12.51 15.09
CA GLY A 9 -7.18 13.90 14.68
C GLY A 9 -6.49 14.34 13.39
N ASN A 10 -5.56 13.54 12.84
CA ASN A 10 -4.69 13.96 11.73
C ASN A 10 -4.58 12.92 10.59
N THR A 11 -5.49 11.94 10.54
CA THR A 11 -5.53 10.98 9.43
C THR A 11 -5.78 11.71 8.10
N PRO A 12 -5.00 11.44 7.03
CA PRO A 12 -5.22 12.05 5.72
C PRO A 12 -6.60 11.72 5.15
N GLY A 13 -7.18 12.62 4.36
CA GLY A 13 -8.54 12.46 3.82
C GLY A 13 -8.74 11.28 2.86
N SER A 14 -7.67 10.64 2.38
CA SER A 14 -7.77 9.39 1.61
C SER A 14 -7.94 8.15 2.47
N VAL A 15 -7.72 8.24 3.78
CA VAL A 15 -7.98 7.13 4.70
C VAL A 15 -9.49 7.01 4.87
N THR A 16 -10.04 5.89 4.42
CA THR A 16 -11.49 5.63 4.45
C THR A 16 -11.93 5.05 5.78
N ASP A 17 -11.07 4.27 6.42
CA ASP A 17 -11.30 3.67 7.73
C ASP A 17 -9.98 3.31 8.40
N TRP A 18 -9.96 3.20 9.72
CA TRP A 18 -8.82 2.66 10.43
C TRP A 18 -9.21 2.02 11.77
N SER A 19 -8.40 1.07 12.21
CA SER A 19 -8.60 0.36 13.47
C SER A 19 -7.28 0.01 14.16
N ASN A 20 -7.38 -0.24 15.47
CA ASN A 20 -6.30 -0.79 16.26
C ASN A 20 -6.85 -1.88 17.20
N HIS A 21 -6.16 -3.01 17.26
CA HIS A 21 -6.46 -4.10 18.19
C HIS A 21 -5.19 -4.84 18.59
N GLN A 22 -5.27 -5.66 19.63
CA GLN A 22 -4.21 -6.63 19.97
C GLN A 22 -4.54 -7.98 19.35
N ASN A 23 -3.55 -8.62 18.71
CA ASN A 23 -3.70 -9.98 18.21
C ASN A 23 -3.46 -11.02 19.32
N ASN A 24 -3.64 -12.31 18.99
CA ASN A 24 -3.50 -13.42 19.94
C ASN A 24 -2.10 -13.53 20.58
N SER A 25 -1.08 -12.93 19.97
CA SER A 25 0.29 -12.87 20.50
C SER A 25 0.54 -11.64 21.37
N GLY A 26 -0.48 -10.82 21.65
CA GLY A 26 -0.38 -9.58 22.40
C GLY A 26 0.26 -8.42 21.63
N ASN A 27 0.45 -8.57 20.31
CA ASN A 27 1.03 -7.53 19.47
C ASN A 27 -0.05 -6.53 19.05
N ASN A 28 0.30 -5.25 19.00
CA ASN A 28 -0.59 -4.19 18.56
C ASN A 28 -0.62 -4.16 17.04
N VAL A 29 -1.83 -4.22 16.48
CA VAL A 29 -2.07 -4.26 15.03
C VAL A 29 -2.84 -3.00 14.66
N PHE A 30 -2.21 -2.17 13.84
CA PHE A 30 -2.82 -1.00 13.23
C PHE A 30 -3.19 -1.35 11.80
N TYR A 31 -4.42 -1.03 11.41
CA TYR A 31 -4.91 -1.24 10.06
C TYR A 31 -5.55 0.04 9.54
N PHE A 32 -5.13 0.47 8.36
CA PHE A 32 -5.61 1.67 7.70
C PHE A 32 -6.06 1.32 6.29
N SER A 33 -7.28 1.70 5.93
CA SER A 33 -7.88 1.47 4.63
C SER A 33 -7.83 2.74 3.78
N PHE A 34 -7.52 2.58 2.50
CA PHE A 34 -7.57 3.62 1.48
C PHE A 34 -8.53 3.18 0.36
N ALA A 35 -8.58 3.91 -0.76
CA ALA A 35 -9.48 3.59 -1.86
C ALA A 35 -9.07 2.30 -2.60
N GLN A 36 -7.76 2.09 -2.79
CA GLN A 36 -7.23 0.92 -3.51
C GLN A 36 -6.20 0.15 -2.68
N LEU A 37 -5.63 0.79 -1.65
CA LEU A 37 -4.63 0.22 -0.78
C LEU A 37 -5.14 0.00 0.65
N ALA A 38 -4.45 -0.85 1.38
CA ALA A 38 -4.52 -0.90 2.83
C ALA A 38 -3.11 -1.02 3.42
N MET A 39 -2.90 -0.40 4.57
CA MET A 39 -1.66 -0.49 5.33
C MET A 39 -1.90 -1.24 6.63
N GLN A 40 -1.05 -2.23 6.90
CA GLN A 40 -1.02 -2.94 8.18
C GLN A 40 0.34 -2.79 8.85
N ILE A 41 0.33 -2.37 10.11
CA ILE A 41 1.52 -2.29 10.96
C ILE A 41 1.29 -3.18 12.17
N ILE A 42 2.23 -4.09 12.43
CA ILE A 42 2.23 -4.94 13.61
C ILE A 42 3.44 -4.56 14.45
N LEU A 43 3.18 -4.14 15.69
CA LEU A 43 4.19 -3.77 16.67
C LEU A 43 4.11 -4.69 17.88
N SER A 44 5.23 -4.86 18.57
CA SER A 44 5.26 -5.51 19.88
C SER A 44 4.29 -4.83 20.86
N ALA A 45 3.91 -5.54 21.93
CA ALA A 45 3.01 -5.05 22.97
C ALA A 45 3.41 -3.68 23.56
N ASN A 46 4.73 -3.40 23.63
CA ASN A 46 5.31 -2.16 24.14
C ASN A 46 5.65 -1.12 23.05
N HIS A 47 5.25 -1.37 21.80
CA HIS A 47 5.52 -0.54 20.62
C HIS A 47 7.00 -0.29 20.29
N ARG A 48 7.93 -1.04 20.89
CA ARG A 48 9.38 -0.83 20.67
C ARG A 48 9.92 -1.53 19.43
N THR A 49 9.22 -2.54 18.94
CA THR A 49 9.69 -3.36 17.84
C THR A 49 8.60 -3.45 16.79
N MET A 50 8.95 -3.10 15.54
CA MET A 50 8.10 -3.44 14.40
C MET A 50 8.32 -4.89 14.03
N ILE A 51 7.23 -5.66 14.09
CA ILE A 51 7.17 -7.06 13.69
C ILE A 51 6.93 -7.13 12.18
N SER A 52 6.00 -6.32 11.67
CA SER A 52 5.75 -6.23 10.24
C SER A 52 5.14 -4.90 9.84
N CYS A 53 5.43 -4.48 8.61
CA CYS A 53 4.73 -3.39 7.93
C CYS A 53 4.42 -3.82 6.50
N GLN A 54 3.15 -3.77 6.12
CA GLN A 54 2.64 -4.27 4.85
C GLN A 54 1.75 -3.24 4.17
N ILE A 55 1.95 -3.07 2.87
CA ILE A 55 1.02 -2.37 1.98
C ILE A 55 0.35 -3.42 1.09
N ILE A 56 -0.95 -3.55 1.26
CA ILE A 56 -1.83 -4.50 0.61
C ILE A 56 -2.54 -3.77 -0.52
N ASP A 57 -2.38 -4.28 -1.74
CA ASP A 57 -3.20 -3.85 -2.87
C ASP A 57 -4.50 -4.66 -2.84
N MET A 58 -5.61 -4.00 -2.50
CA MET A 58 -6.89 -4.67 -2.25
C MET A 58 -7.50 -5.26 -3.51
N TYR A 59 -7.20 -4.67 -4.67
CA TYR A 59 -7.81 -5.02 -5.95
C TYR A 59 -6.81 -5.54 -6.99
N ARG A 60 -5.52 -5.63 -6.64
CA ARG A 60 -4.42 -5.93 -7.56
C ARG A 60 -4.34 -4.91 -8.71
N SER A 61 -4.69 -3.65 -8.39
CA SER A 61 -4.74 -2.55 -9.35
C SER A 61 -3.35 -2.07 -9.76
N PHE A 62 -2.31 -2.34 -8.95
CA PHE A 62 -0.98 -1.80 -9.18
C PHE A 62 0.03 -2.87 -9.56
N SER A 63 0.87 -2.55 -10.55
CA SER A 63 2.04 -3.36 -10.84
C SER A 63 3.06 -3.27 -9.69
N ARG A 64 3.84 -4.34 -9.50
CA ARG A 64 4.93 -4.36 -8.49
C ARG A 64 5.90 -3.18 -8.65
N LYS A 65 6.26 -2.85 -9.88
CA LYS A 65 7.16 -1.74 -10.20
C LYS A 65 6.67 -0.38 -9.67
N LEU A 66 5.35 -0.19 -9.57
CA LEU A 66 4.76 1.05 -9.06
C LEU A 66 4.66 1.06 -7.54
N ILE A 67 4.27 -0.06 -6.92
CA ILE A 67 4.00 -0.13 -5.48
C ILE A 67 5.25 -0.43 -4.63
N ASP A 68 6.28 -1.06 -5.21
CA ASP A 68 7.49 -1.43 -4.46
C ASP A 68 8.30 -0.22 -3.96
N PRO A 69 8.44 0.90 -4.71
CA PRO A 69 9.02 2.13 -4.18
C PRO A 69 8.27 2.68 -2.97
N LEU A 70 6.93 2.73 -3.02
CA LEU A 70 6.09 3.17 -1.90
C LEU A 70 6.28 2.25 -0.68
N ARG A 71 6.34 0.94 -0.90
CA ARG A 71 6.60 -0.03 0.18
C ARG A 71 7.94 0.21 0.84
N GLU A 72 8.97 0.57 0.09
CA GLU A 72 10.29 0.82 0.67
C GLU A 72 10.36 2.17 1.39
N GLU A 73 9.71 3.21 0.87
CA GLU A 73 9.55 4.50 1.54
C GLU A 73 8.85 4.34 2.90
N VAL A 74 7.70 3.66 2.91
CA VAL A 74 6.92 3.41 4.13
C VAL A 74 7.72 2.59 5.15
N ARG A 75 8.51 1.59 4.71
CA ARG A 75 9.44 0.87 5.60
C ARG A 75 10.57 1.74 6.12
N SER A 76 11.10 2.63 5.28
CA SER A 76 12.19 3.53 5.65
C SER A 76 11.76 4.49 6.76
N ILE A 77 10.59 5.12 6.63
CA ILE A 77 10.00 5.99 7.67
C ILE A 77 9.93 5.27 9.01
N MET A 78 9.40 4.04 9.01
CA MET A 78 9.24 3.27 10.24
C MET A 78 10.59 2.83 10.83
N ARG A 79 11.57 2.44 10.01
CA ARG A 79 12.93 2.13 10.48
C ARG A 79 13.57 3.36 11.14
N THR A 80 13.46 4.52 10.51
CA THR A 80 14.00 5.78 11.07
C THR A 80 13.34 6.14 12.40
N ALA A 81 12.03 5.95 12.52
CA ALA A 81 11.30 6.23 13.75
C ALA A 81 11.66 5.27 14.90
N LEU A 82 11.99 4.02 14.57
CA LEU A 82 12.38 3.01 15.57
C LEU A 82 13.84 3.13 16.00
N GLY A 83 14.69 3.73 15.15
CA GLY A 83 16.13 3.80 15.32
C GLY A 83 16.82 2.44 15.22
N ASP A 84 18.13 2.42 14.95
CA ASP A 84 18.92 1.18 14.93
C ASP A 84 19.10 0.59 16.35
N ASP A 85 19.03 1.42 17.40
CA ASP A 85 19.15 1.04 18.81
C ASP A 85 17.87 1.37 19.59
N SER A 86 16.90 0.46 19.50
CA SER A 86 15.50 0.50 19.99
C SER A 86 15.25 0.67 21.51
N CYS A 87 16.08 1.42 22.24
CA CYS A 87 15.96 1.46 23.70
C CYS A 87 14.74 2.27 24.19
N HIS A 88 14.34 3.38 23.54
CA HIS A 88 13.19 4.20 23.99
C HIS A 88 12.51 5.01 22.88
N ILE A 89 11.68 4.38 22.05
CA ILE A 89 10.80 5.11 21.13
C ILE A 89 9.70 5.79 21.94
N ARG A 90 9.56 7.11 21.80
CA ARG A 90 8.43 7.82 22.42
C ARG A 90 7.18 7.48 21.63
N GLY A 91 6.07 7.21 22.32
CA GLY A 91 4.79 6.92 21.66
C GLY A 91 4.27 8.05 20.77
N PHE A 92 4.79 9.27 20.95
CA PHE A 92 4.57 10.41 20.07
C PHE A 92 5.26 10.22 18.71
N ASP A 93 6.57 9.94 18.71
CA ASP A 93 7.37 9.77 17.49
C ASP A 93 6.81 8.63 16.61
N LEU A 94 6.32 7.57 17.25
CA LEU A 94 5.61 6.49 16.57
C LEU A 94 4.34 6.96 15.86
N GLN A 95 3.50 7.75 16.53
CA GLN A 95 2.27 8.26 15.92
C GLN A 95 2.59 9.20 14.76
N ILE A 96 3.65 10.01 14.86
CA ILE A 96 4.14 10.85 13.77
C ILE A 96 4.62 9.99 12.59
N ALA A 97 5.39 8.94 12.85
CA ALA A 97 5.86 8.04 11.79
C ALA A 97 4.69 7.38 11.06
N ILE A 98 3.68 6.91 11.80
CA ILE A 98 2.45 6.37 11.21
C ILE A 98 1.77 7.43 10.33
N LEU A 99 1.63 8.67 10.79
CA LEU A 99 1.06 9.75 9.99
C LEU A 99 1.86 10.02 8.71
N GLN A 100 3.19 10.07 8.78
CA GLN A 100 4.06 10.25 7.62
C GLN A 100 3.91 9.10 6.61
N MET A 101 3.76 7.86 7.09
CA MET A 101 3.47 6.71 6.23
C MET A 101 2.10 6.85 5.55
N LEU A 102 1.08 7.33 6.27
CA LEU A 102 -0.24 7.59 5.69
C LEU A 102 -0.20 8.71 4.65
N GLU A 103 0.59 9.75 4.86
CA GLU A 103 0.80 10.84 3.90
C GLU A 103 1.50 10.36 2.63
N ALA A 104 2.50 9.48 2.74
CA ALA A 104 3.16 8.88 1.58
C ALA A 104 2.16 8.06 0.72
N ILE A 105 1.30 7.27 1.37
CA ILE A 105 0.26 6.50 0.67
C ILE A 105 -0.80 7.42 0.07
N HIS A 106 -1.19 8.49 0.78
CA HIS A 106 -2.09 9.51 0.27
C HIS A 106 -1.55 10.17 -1.01
N GLY A 107 -0.28 10.58 -0.99
CA GLY A 107 0.42 11.14 -2.14
C GLY A 107 0.49 10.18 -3.33
N PHE A 108 0.60 8.88 -3.07
CA PHE A 108 0.59 7.85 -4.12
C PHE A 108 -0.80 7.63 -4.73
N GLU A 109 -1.88 7.65 -3.94
CA GLU A 109 -3.24 7.44 -4.46
C GLU A 109 -3.83 8.68 -5.17
N LEU A 110 -3.43 9.89 -4.76
CA LEU A 110 -3.93 11.17 -5.31
C LEU A 110 -3.91 11.23 -6.86
N PRO A 111 -2.80 10.92 -7.55
CA PRO A 111 -2.76 10.90 -9.02
C PRO A 111 -3.66 9.83 -9.64
N GLN A 112 -3.91 8.74 -8.94
CA GLN A 112 -4.62 7.57 -9.46
C GLN A 112 -6.14 7.70 -9.36
N GLN A 113 -6.64 8.58 -8.48
CA GLN A 113 -8.07 8.91 -8.38
C GLN A 113 -8.52 9.85 -9.51
N SER A 114 -7.60 10.61 -10.13
CA SER A 114 -7.91 11.51 -11.26
C SER A 114 -8.03 10.78 -12.59
N SER A 115 -7.41 9.61 -12.73
CA SER A 115 -7.65 8.74 -13.87
C SER A 115 -8.94 7.97 -13.61
N LYS A 116 -10.07 8.48 -14.14
CA LYS A 116 -11.25 7.64 -14.34
C LYS A 116 -10.77 6.32 -14.98
N PRO A 117 -11.25 5.15 -14.54
CA PRO A 117 -10.99 3.94 -15.29
C PRO A 117 -11.56 4.17 -16.70
N GLU A 118 -10.69 4.29 -17.70
CA GLU A 118 -11.11 4.09 -19.07
C GLU A 118 -11.73 2.71 -19.08
N LYS A 119 -13.04 2.65 -19.36
CA LYS A 119 -13.68 1.41 -19.74
C LYS A 119 -12.84 0.89 -20.90
N TYR A 120 -12.11 -0.19 -20.67
CA TYR A 120 -11.58 -1.00 -21.75
C TYR A 120 -12.79 -1.60 -22.48
N GLU A 121 -13.37 -0.84 -23.40
CA GLU A 121 -14.20 -1.36 -24.47
C GLU A 121 -13.28 -1.98 -25.51
N LYS A 122 -12.97 -3.27 -25.34
CA LYS A 122 -12.99 -4.25 -26.43
C LYS A 122 -12.76 -5.64 -25.86
N GLY A 123 -13.80 -6.45 -25.94
CA GLY A 123 -13.77 -7.84 -25.53
C GLY A 123 -12.88 -8.69 -26.44
N TYR A 124 -12.42 -9.79 -25.87
CA TYR A 124 -12.29 -11.03 -26.61
C TYR A 124 -13.26 -12.01 -25.98
N THR A 125 -14.36 -12.29 -26.66
CA THR A 125 -15.20 -13.45 -26.36
C THR A 125 -14.38 -14.71 -26.64
N ALA A 126 -14.48 -15.69 -25.74
CA ALA A 126 -13.66 -16.91 -25.73
C ALA A 126 -13.84 -17.82 -26.96
N ASP A 127 -14.65 -17.42 -27.94
CA ASP A 127 -14.90 -18.15 -29.20
C ASP A 127 -13.97 -17.72 -30.35
N GLU A 128 -13.10 -16.70 -30.19
CA GLU A 128 -12.23 -16.19 -31.26
C GLU A 128 -10.76 -16.65 -31.17
N VAL A 129 -10.42 -17.59 -30.28
CA VAL A 129 -9.06 -18.18 -30.26
C VAL A 129 -9.01 -19.39 -31.19
N SER A 130 -9.11 -19.13 -32.50
CA SER A 130 -8.71 -20.10 -33.51
C SER A 130 -7.20 -19.99 -33.72
N ASP A 131 -6.48 -20.99 -33.21
CA ASP A 131 -5.09 -21.33 -33.52
C ASP A 131 -3.99 -20.71 -32.61
N TRP A 132 -3.69 -21.46 -31.55
CA TRP A 132 -2.60 -21.22 -30.59
C TRP A 132 -1.20 -21.10 -31.24
N LYS A 133 -1.02 -21.52 -32.50
CA LYS A 133 0.27 -21.47 -33.20
C LYS A 133 0.71 -20.06 -33.60
N GLN A 134 -0.19 -19.07 -33.69
CA GLN A 134 0.19 -17.71 -34.09
C GLN A 134 0.88 -16.90 -32.98
N ASN A 135 0.58 -17.20 -31.70
CA ASN A 135 1.15 -16.48 -30.54
C ASN A 135 2.64 -16.78 -30.28
N ILE A 136 3.19 -17.87 -30.81
CA ILE A 136 4.59 -18.24 -30.57
C ILE A 136 5.54 -17.46 -31.50
N ASN A 137 5.07 -17.03 -32.66
CA ASN A 137 5.93 -16.41 -33.68
C ASN A 137 6.04 -14.88 -33.59
N ASN A 138 5.29 -14.22 -32.69
CA ASN A 138 5.47 -12.78 -32.45
C ASN A 138 5.10 -12.38 -31.00
N PRO A 139 5.94 -12.69 -30.00
CA PRO A 139 5.64 -12.46 -28.58
C PRO A 139 5.69 -10.98 -28.16
N PHE A 140 6.14 -10.09 -29.04
CA PHE A 140 6.11 -8.64 -28.85
C PHE A 140 5.46 -8.05 -30.10
N GLY A 141 4.21 -7.61 -30.00
CA GLY A 141 3.46 -6.98 -31.09
C GLY A 141 4.13 -5.72 -31.62
N LEU A 142 5.19 -5.90 -32.39
CA LEU A 142 5.82 -4.90 -33.24
C LEU A 142 5.15 -5.00 -34.60
N ASP A 143 4.15 -4.16 -34.78
CA ASP A 143 3.59 -3.83 -36.07
C ASP A 143 4.66 -3.04 -36.85
N VAL A 144 5.40 -3.72 -37.72
CA VAL A 144 6.30 -3.06 -38.66
C VAL A 144 5.50 -2.81 -39.93
N SER A 145 4.72 -1.73 -39.92
CA SER A 145 4.13 -1.19 -41.13
C SER A 145 4.17 0.35 -41.10
N THR A 146 5.31 0.92 -41.51
CA THR A 146 5.29 2.27 -42.10
C THR A 146 6.42 2.40 -43.14
N ILE A 147 5.97 2.35 -44.41
CA ILE A 147 6.57 2.65 -45.73
C ILE A 147 7.66 1.71 -46.27
#